data_AF-A0A0F9KW75-F1
#
_entry.id   AF-A0A0F9KW75-F1
#
_cell.length_a   1.000
_cell.length_b   1.000
_cell.length_c   1.000
_cell.angle_alpha   90.00
_cell.angle_beta   90.00
_cell.angle_gamma   90.00
#
_symmetry.space_group_name_H-M   'P 1'
#
loop_
_entity.id
_entity.type
_entity.pdbx_description
1 polymer ?
#
loop_
_entity_poly.entity_id
_entity_poly.type
_entity_poly.pdbx_seq_one_letter_code
_entity_poly.pdbx_strand_id
1 'polypeptide(L)'
;MGTPLPPNEPGVLCTRCWGPGKPFGPGPTPLVVRLSFLGLQRGEFWIDADEQSLLAPHSLIQTGFPCSWQELTGTWLTVLAYGDVSESITLRHVPELRFAFISLTAPQCTLGQPNQIISPVGDYAFNGTVQITWDLEGLE
;
A
#
# COMPACT_ATOMS: atom_id res chain seq x y z
N MET A 1 -18.30 13.01 -9.00
CA MET A 1 -17.13 13.88 -9.26
C MET A 1 -16.07 13.49 -8.26
N GLY A 2 -14.99 12.85 -8.69
CA GLY A 2 -13.94 12.37 -7.79
C GLY A 2 -13.17 13.55 -7.19
N THR A 3 -12.82 13.46 -5.91
CA THR A 3 -11.98 14.44 -5.23
C THR A 3 -10.67 14.61 -6.01
N PRO A 4 -10.22 15.84 -6.31
CA PRO A 4 -8.96 16.06 -6.99
C PRO A 4 -7.83 15.40 -6.20
N LEU A 5 -6.88 14.81 -6.92
CA LEU A 5 -5.66 14.33 -6.29
C LEU A 5 -4.89 15.50 -5.63
N PRO A 6 -4.27 15.28 -4.47
CA PRO A 6 -3.29 16.21 -3.94
C PRO A 6 -2.18 16.44 -4.97
N PRO A 7 -1.62 17.67 -5.07
CA PRO A 7 -0.50 17.94 -5.97
C PRO A 7 0.69 17.04 -5.64
N ASN A 8 1.45 16.69 -6.68
CA ASN A 8 2.73 15.97 -6.57
C ASN A 8 3.79 16.86 -5.91
N GLU A 9 3.69 17.02 -4.61
CA GLU A 9 4.74 17.65 -3.82
C GLU A 9 5.83 16.60 -3.52
N PRO A 10 7.12 16.98 -3.55
CA PRO A 10 8.19 16.10 -3.12
C PRO A 10 7.96 15.70 -1.66
N GLY A 11 7.89 14.39 -1.41
CA GLY A 11 7.94 13.86 -0.06
C GLY A 11 9.35 13.92 0.54
N VAL A 12 9.52 13.29 1.71
CA VAL A 12 10.82 12.87 2.23
C VAL A 12 11.51 11.98 1.18
N LEU A 13 12.79 12.25 0.91
CA LEU A 13 13.54 11.54 -0.11
C LEU A 13 13.70 10.05 0.25
N CYS A 14 12.92 9.18 -0.39
CA CYS A 14 13.14 7.74 -0.43
C CYS A 14 14.07 7.41 -1.61
N THR A 15 15.36 7.32 -1.34
CA THR A 15 16.39 6.99 -2.35
C THR A 15 16.38 5.51 -2.78
N ARG A 16 15.51 4.69 -2.20
CA ARG A 16 15.46 3.25 -2.45
C ARG A 16 14.73 2.93 -3.75
N CYS A 17 13.48 3.39 -3.87
CA CYS A 17 12.63 3.06 -5.02
C CYS A 17 12.38 4.24 -5.96
N TRP A 18 12.67 5.47 -5.54
CA TRP A 18 12.49 6.68 -6.34
C TRP A 18 13.80 7.47 -6.49
N GLY A 19 13.95 8.15 -7.62
CA GLY A 19 15.11 8.95 -7.98
C GLY A 19 15.87 8.41 -9.19
N PRO A 20 16.91 9.12 -9.67
CA PRO A 20 17.62 8.76 -10.89
C PRO A 20 18.11 7.30 -10.89
N GLY A 21 17.74 6.55 -11.93
CA GLY A 21 18.11 5.13 -12.11
C GLY A 21 17.37 4.16 -11.18
N LYS A 22 16.29 4.59 -10.51
CA LYS A 22 15.52 3.74 -9.59
C LYS A 22 14.32 3.07 -10.26
N PRO A 23 13.82 1.94 -9.70
CA PRO A 23 12.79 1.13 -10.34
C PRO A 23 11.48 1.87 -10.63
N PHE A 24 11.07 2.81 -9.78
CA PHE A 24 9.86 3.61 -9.98
C PHE A 24 10.10 4.92 -10.74
N GLY A 25 11.34 5.14 -11.19
CA GLY A 25 11.68 6.23 -12.09
C GLY A 25 12.48 7.38 -11.45
N PRO A 26 12.96 8.31 -12.29
CA PRO A 26 13.97 9.31 -11.94
C PRO A 26 13.46 10.50 -11.13
N GLY A 27 12.15 10.61 -10.91
CA GLY A 27 11.53 11.77 -10.27
C GLY A 27 11.73 11.86 -8.75
N PRO A 28 11.22 12.94 -8.13
CA PRO A 28 11.18 13.05 -6.68
C PRO A 28 10.32 11.92 -6.08
N THR A 29 10.60 11.56 -4.84
CA THR A 29 9.76 10.63 -4.09
C THR A 29 8.35 11.23 -3.92
N PRO A 30 7.28 10.49 -4.27
CA PRO A 30 5.93 11.01 -4.18
C PRO A 30 5.48 11.12 -2.72
N LEU A 31 4.85 12.24 -2.37
CA LEU A 31 4.19 12.40 -1.08
C LEU A 31 2.99 11.45 -0.92
N VAL A 32 2.28 11.18 -2.01
CA VAL A 32 1.09 10.32 -2.03
C VAL A 32 1.25 9.22 -3.06
N VAL A 33 0.91 8.00 -2.67
CA VAL A 33 0.81 6.86 -3.60
C VAL A 33 -0.61 6.29 -3.52
N ARG A 34 -1.09 5.76 -4.64
CA ARG A 34 -2.36 5.04 -4.71
C ARG A 34 -2.12 3.55 -4.67
N LEU A 35 -2.80 2.86 -3.78
CA LEU A 35 -2.71 1.42 -3.61
C LEU A 35 -4.09 0.80 -3.83
N SER A 36 -4.19 -0.17 -4.72
CA SER A 36 -5.43 -0.91 -4.99
C SER A 36 -5.22 -2.39 -4.71
N PHE A 37 -6.11 -2.97 -3.93
CA PHE A 37 -6.14 -4.42 -3.71
C PHE A 37 -7.01 -5.08 -4.78
N LEU A 38 -6.48 -6.11 -5.44
CA LEU A 38 -7.14 -6.80 -6.54
C LEU A 38 -7.30 -8.28 -6.19
N GLY A 39 -8.50 -8.83 -6.43
CA GLY A 39 -8.75 -10.27 -6.28
C GLY A 39 -8.77 -10.77 -4.83
N LEU A 40 -8.96 -9.89 -3.84
CA LEU A 40 -9.12 -10.32 -2.45
C LEU A 40 -10.33 -11.27 -2.31
N GLN A 41 -10.08 -12.40 -1.66
CA GLN A 41 -11.07 -13.40 -1.30
C GLN A 41 -11.55 -13.19 0.14
N ARG A 42 -12.81 -13.52 0.39
CA ARG A 42 -13.45 -13.32 1.69
C ARG A 42 -12.98 -14.35 2.72
N GLY A 43 -12.52 -13.86 3.88
CA GLY A 43 -12.16 -14.63 5.07
C GLY A 43 -13.33 -14.83 6.04
N GLU A 44 -13.05 -15.54 7.13
CA GLU A 44 -14.05 -15.92 8.14
C GLU A 44 -14.66 -14.71 8.87
N PHE A 45 -13.86 -13.67 9.13
CA PHE A 45 -14.32 -12.43 9.77
C PHE A 45 -14.74 -11.34 8.77
N TRP A 46 -14.97 -11.67 7.49
CA TRP A 46 -15.36 -10.67 6.49
C TRP A 46 -16.72 -10.02 6.83
N ILE A 47 -16.77 -8.70 6.96
CA ILE A 47 -18.00 -7.91 7.18
C ILE A 47 -18.33 -7.16 5.89
N ASP A 48 -19.55 -7.30 5.36
CA ASP A 48 -19.93 -6.72 4.06
C ASP A 48 -19.84 -5.18 4.01
N ALA A 49 -19.99 -4.48 5.14
CA ALA A 49 -19.79 -3.03 5.18
C ALA A 49 -18.32 -2.61 5.00
N ASP A 50 -17.38 -3.49 5.35
CA ASP A 50 -15.94 -3.26 5.19
C ASP A 50 -15.46 -3.53 3.75
N GLU A 51 -16.25 -4.25 2.94
CA GLU A 51 -15.93 -4.59 1.55
C GLU A 51 -15.62 -3.35 0.70
N GLN A 52 -16.45 -2.30 0.81
CA GLN A 52 -16.23 -1.07 0.05
C GLN A 52 -14.94 -0.36 0.46
N SER A 53 -14.63 -0.38 1.76
CA SER A 53 -13.42 0.25 2.31
C SER A 53 -12.16 -0.51 1.93
N LEU A 54 -12.23 -1.85 1.86
CA LEU A 54 -11.10 -2.70 1.49
C LEU A 54 -10.79 -2.68 -0.01
N LEU A 55 -11.82 -2.66 -0.86
CA LEU A 55 -11.68 -2.77 -2.31
C LEU A 55 -11.54 -1.42 -3.03
N ALA A 56 -11.80 -0.30 -2.35
CA ALA A 56 -11.54 1.02 -2.91
C ALA A 56 -10.03 1.28 -3.04
N PRO A 57 -9.58 2.12 -4.01
CA PRO A 57 -8.22 2.62 -4.03
C PRO A 57 -7.89 3.43 -2.77
N HIS A 58 -6.79 3.09 -2.12
CA HIS A 58 -6.25 3.70 -0.90
C HIS A 58 -5.23 4.78 -1.28
N SER A 59 -5.35 5.98 -0.70
CA SER A 59 -4.41 7.08 -0.94
C SER A 59 -3.46 7.22 0.25
N LEU A 60 -2.30 6.58 0.15
CA LEU A 60 -1.36 6.52 1.26
C LEU A 60 -0.44 7.75 1.24
N ILE A 61 -0.29 8.37 2.40
CA ILE A 61 0.54 9.56 2.61
C ILE A 61 1.86 9.15 3.25
N GLN A 62 2.95 9.74 2.78
CA GLN A 62 4.27 9.44 3.30
C GLN A 62 4.46 9.89 4.76
N THR A 63 5.08 9.06 5.59
CA THR A 63 5.24 9.30 7.03
C THR A 63 6.67 9.41 7.54
N GLY A 64 7.67 9.33 6.65
CA GLY A 64 9.01 9.85 6.91
C GLY A 64 10.08 8.88 7.43
N PHE A 65 9.85 7.55 7.45
CA PHE A 65 10.92 6.59 7.79
C PHE A 65 11.21 5.58 6.67
N PRO A 66 12.42 5.62 6.10
CA PRO A 66 12.78 6.53 5.01
C PRO A 66 11.94 6.34 3.73
N CYS A 67 11.08 5.33 3.68
CA CYS A 67 10.24 4.99 2.54
C CYS A 67 8.96 4.32 3.04
N SER A 68 8.13 5.04 3.80
CA SER A 68 6.86 4.52 4.33
C SER A 68 5.71 5.44 3.97
N TRP A 69 4.60 4.84 3.55
CA TRP A 69 3.32 5.48 3.28
C TRP A 69 2.24 4.75 4.05
N GLN A 70 1.27 5.50 4.58
CA GLN A 70 0.14 4.90 5.28
C GLN A 70 -1.15 5.67 5.05
N GLU A 71 -2.26 4.98 5.26
CA GLU A 71 -3.60 5.55 5.28
C GLU A 71 -4.42 4.85 6.36
N LEU A 72 -5.26 5.61 7.07
CA LEU A 72 -6.27 5.09 7.96
C LEU A 72 -7.65 5.39 7.39
N THR A 73 -8.33 4.37 6.87
CA THR A 73 -9.68 4.46 6.29
C THR A 73 -10.66 3.73 7.20
N GLY A 74 -11.43 4.47 7.98
CA GLY A 74 -12.28 3.88 9.01
C GLY A 74 -11.45 3.13 10.06
N THR A 75 -11.66 1.83 10.18
CA THR A 75 -10.92 0.93 11.09
C THR A 75 -9.73 0.23 10.43
N TRP A 76 -9.43 0.53 9.17
CA TRP A 76 -8.40 -0.13 8.39
C TRP A 76 -7.15 0.73 8.23
N LEU A 77 -6.01 0.20 8.67
CA LEU A 77 -4.70 0.79 8.46
C LEU A 77 -4.00 0.09 7.30
N THR A 78 -3.75 0.82 6.23
CA THR A 78 -2.96 0.38 5.09
C THR A 78 -1.55 0.95 5.22
N VAL A 79 -0.52 0.11 5.12
CA VAL A 79 0.89 0.54 5.19
C VAL A 79 1.67 -0.06 4.03
N LEU A 80 2.44 0.78 3.36
CA LEU A 80 3.47 0.43 2.38
C LEU A 80 4.81 0.90 2.92
N ALA A 81 5.77 0.00 3.12
CA ALA A 81 7.10 0.37 3.58
C ALA A 81 8.21 -0.34 2.80
N TYR A 82 9.24 0.41 2.43
CA TYR A 82 10.46 -0.09 1.81
C TYR A 82 11.63 0.09 2.79
N GLY A 83 11.99 -0.98 3.49
CA GLY A 83 13.10 -1.02 4.43
C GLY A 83 14.41 -1.51 3.79
N ASP A 84 15.48 -1.48 4.58
CA ASP A 84 16.79 -1.95 4.14
C ASP A 84 16.87 -3.46 3.92
N VAL A 85 16.12 -4.19 4.73
CA VAL A 85 16.14 -5.65 4.81
C VAL A 85 14.83 -6.29 4.33
N SER A 86 13.75 -5.52 4.25
CA SER A 86 12.44 -6.02 3.84
C SER A 86 11.56 -4.93 3.28
N GLU A 87 10.66 -5.34 2.41
CA GLU A 87 9.51 -4.56 1.96
C GLU A 87 8.26 -5.14 2.59
N SER A 88 7.34 -4.26 2.99
CA SER A 88 6.06 -4.68 3.54
C SER A 88 4.90 -3.91 2.95
N ILE A 89 3.85 -4.67 2.64
CA ILE A 89 2.53 -4.14 2.33
C ILE A 89 1.56 -4.81 3.27
N THR A 90 0.88 -4.02 4.09
CA THR A 90 -0.05 -4.55 5.08
C THR A 90 -1.37 -3.82 5.04
N LEU A 91 -2.45 -4.57 5.26
CA LEU A 91 -3.79 -4.06 5.50
C LEU A 91 -4.28 -4.66 6.80
N ARG A 92 -4.42 -3.83 7.84
CA ARG A 92 -4.72 -4.28 9.20
C ARG A 92 -6.00 -3.66 9.71
N HIS A 93 -6.88 -4.50 10.25
CA HIS A 93 -7.99 -4.03 11.06
C HIS A 93 -7.44 -3.57 12.42
N VAL A 94 -7.51 -2.27 12.68
CA VAL A 94 -6.90 -1.65 13.86
C VAL A 94 -7.50 -2.15 15.18
N PRO A 95 -8.84 -2.26 15.34
CA PRO A 95 -9.44 -2.69 16.61
C PRO A 95 -9.08 -4.13 17.00
N GLU A 96 -9.05 -5.05 16.03
CA GLU A 96 -8.83 -6.47 16.29
C GLU A 96 -7.38 -6.92 16.10
N LEU A 97 -6.51 -6.03 15.61
CA LEU A 97 -5.11 -6.33 15.31
C LEU A 97 -4.92 -7.47 14.29
N ARG A 98 -5.91 -7.71 13.44
CA ARG A 98 -5.93 -8.75 12.41
C ARG A 98 -5.52 -8.21 11.05
N PHE A 99 -4.86 -9.04 10.23
CA PHE A 99 -4.43 -8.66 8.89
C PHE A 99 -5.31 -9.26 7.80
N ALA A 100 -5.85 -8.39 6.95
CA ALA A 100 -6.53 -8.78 5.71
C ALA A 100 -5.55 -8.96 4.54
N PHE A 101 -4.36 -8.37 4.62
CA PHE A 101 -3.31 -8.53 3.61
C PHE A 101 -1.95 -8.36 4.24
N ILE A 102 -1.01 -9.26 3.90
CA ILE A 102 0.41 -9.10 4.19
C ILE A 102 1.20 -9.58 2.97
N SER A 103 2.11 -8.75 2.50
CA SER A 103 3.19 -9.16 1.62
C SER A 103 4.51 -8.74 2.24
N LEU A 104 5.40 -9.70 2.49
CA LEU A 104 6.76 -9.45 2.98
C LEU A 104 7.76 -10.02 1.97
N THR A 105 8.63 -9.17 1.45
CA THR A 105 9.63 -9.62 0.48
C THR A 105 11.01 -9.08 0.82
N ALA A 106 12.02 -9.71 0.22
CA ALA A 106 13.33 -9.10 0.11
C ALA A 106 13.19 -7.74 -0.61
N PRO A 107 14.06 -6.77 -0.30
CA PRO A 107 13.98 -5.42 -0.85
C PRO A 107 14.25 -5.43 -2.36
N GLN A 108 13.21 -5.29 -3.17
CA GLN A 108 13.26 -5.34 -4.63
C GLN A 108 12.40 -4.28 -5.34
N CYS A 109 11.90 -3.27 -4.64
CA CYS A 109 11.02 -2.20 -5.13
C CYS A 109 9.97 -2.74 -6.11
N THR A 110 9.18 -3.70 -5.63
CA THR A 110 8.28 -4.46 -6.49
C THR A 110 6.88 -3.85 -6.57
N LEU A 111 6.25 -4.01 -7.73
CA LEU A 111 4.83 -3.75 -7.97
C LEU A 111 4.09 -5.09 -8.05
N GLY A 112 2.78 -5.10 -7.83
CA GLY A 112 1.98 -6.29 -8.14
C GLY A 112 2.25 -7.48 -7.22
N GLN A 113 2.42 -7.25 -5.91
CA GLN A 113 2.80 -8.34 -5.01
C GLN A 113 1.60 -9.20 -4.58
N PRO A 114 1.71 -10.54 -4.62
CA PRO A 114 0.68 -11.42 -4.11
C PRO A 114 0.68 -11.45 -2.58
N ASN A 115 -0.48 -11.72 -2.01
CA ASN A 115 -0.62 -11.96 -0.59
C ASN A 115 0.18 -13.21 -0.16
N GLN A 116 0.87 -13.14 0.99
CA GLN A 116 1.67 -14.23 1.55
C GLN A 116 1.08 -14.79 2.86
N ILE A 117 -0.20 -14.54 3.18
CA ILE A 117 -0.80 -15.09 4.40
C ILE A 117 -0.76 -16.64 4.38
N ILE A 118 0.04 -17.24 5.27
CA ILE A 118 0.10 -18.68 5.54
C ILE A 118 -0.37 -18.90 6.99
N SER A 119 -1.58 -19.44 7.15
CA SER A 119 -2.24 -20.14 8.30
C SER A 119 -1.71 -20.05 9.76
N PRO A 120 -2.56 -20.19 10.80
CA PRO A 120 -3.93 -20.71 10.78
C PRO A 120 -4.98 -19.64 10.43
N VAL A 121 -5.84 -20.00 9.48
CA VAL A 121 -6.79 -19.16 8.74
C VAL A 121 -7.78 -18.43 9.64
N GLY A 122 -8.05 -17.17 9.31
CA GLY A 122 -9.21 -16.43 9.82
C GLY A 122 -9.37 -14.96 9.43
N ASP A 123 -8.39 -14.20 8.95
CA ASP A 123 -8.32 -12.79 9.39
C ASP A 123 -8.93 -11.66 8.52
N TYR A 124 -10.17 -11.81 8.05
CA TYR A 124 -10.92 -10.87 7.18
C TYR A 124 -10.77 -11.12 5.67
N ALA A 125 -9.61 -10.98 5.02
CA ALA A 125 -9.45 -11.20 3.57
C ALA A 125 -8.17 -11.99 3.21
N PHE A 126 -8.10 -12.65 2.04
CA PHE A 126 -6.90 -13.39 1.59
C PHE A 126 -6.76 -13.50 0.06
N ASN A 127 -5.68 -14.09 -0.46
CA ASN A 127 -5.46 -14.42 -1.89
C ASN A 127 -5.61 -13.26 -2.91
N GLY A 128 -5.26 -12.03 -2.54
CA GLY A 128 -5.22 -10.90 -3.47
C GLY A 128 -3.82 -10.57 -3.98
N THR A 129 -3.78 -9.58 -4.87
CA THR A 129 -2.56 -8.86 -5.26
C THR A 129 -2.74 -7.38 -4.95
N VAL A 130 -1.63 -6.64 -4.94
CA VAL A 130 -1.65 -5.20 -4.74
C VAL A 130 -1.05 -4.48 -5.94
N GLN A 131 -1.76 -3.48 -6.44
CA GLN A 131 -1.25 -2.55 -7.45
C GLN A 131 -0.91 -1.22 -6.79
N ILE A 132 0.31 -0.74 -7.02
CA ILE A 132 0.77 0.56 -6.56
C ILE A 132 0.91 1.45 -7.80
N THR A 133 0.33 2.64 -7.71
CA THR A 133 0.39 3.67 -8.76
C THR A 133 0.71 5.01 -8.13
N TRP A 134 1.35 5.87 -8.90
CA TRP A 134 1.58 7.26 -8.57
C TRP A 134 1.44 8.01 -9.89
N ASP A 135 0.67 9.09 -9.92
CA ASP A 135 0.63 9.92 -11.11
C ASP A 135 1.96 10.66 -11.20
N LEU A 136 2.68 10.50 -12.31
CA LEU A 136 3.84 11.33 -12.67
C LEU A 136 3.42 12.55 -13.51
N GLU A 137 2.12 12.82 -13.65
CA GLU A 137 1.63 13.97 -14.40
C GLU A 137 2.21 15.26 -13.79
N GLY A 138 3.17 15.86 -14.48
CA GLY A 138 3.90 17.06 -14.04
C GLY A 138 5.41 17.06 -14.32
N LEU A 139 6.02 15.96 -14.78
CA LEU A 139 7.41 15.96 -15.28
C LEU A 139 7.44 16.01 -16.81
N GLU A 140 6.97 17.13 -17.38
CA GLU A 140 7.36 17.58 -18.73
C GLU A 140 8.40 18.69 -18.62
#